data_AF-A0A1F4E514-F1
#
_entry.id   AF-A0A1F4E514-F1
#
_cell.length_a   1.000
_cell.length_b   1.000
_cell.length_c   1.000
_cell.angle_alpha   90.00
_cell.angle_beta   90.00
_cell.angle_gamma   90.00
#
_symmetry.space_group_name_H-M   'P 1'
#
loop_
_entity.id
_entity.type
_entity.pdbx_description
1 polymer ?
#
loop_
_entity_poly.entity_id
_entity_poly.type
_entity_poly.pdbx_seq_one_letter_code
_entity_poly.pdbx_strand_id
1 'polypeptide(L)'
;MTVAFALAAGFASAAVQAQGFLPAAERELWNDASKQIWKNGYGECWHSAFGPPPPFGECNPAPLAQYVAPAPIPYVAPARAPAPVQYVEPARVQPEPVAVPPERPRKRDRN
;
A
#
# COMPACT_ATOMS: atom_id res chain seq x y z
N MET A 1 43.82 37.70 50.50
CA MET A 1 43.34 36.72 49.50
C MET A 1 42.59 35.59 50.19
N THR A 2 41.38 35.82 50.69
CA THR A 2 40.58 34.75 51.35
C THR A 2 39.09 34.82 51.03
N VAL A 3 38.58 35.96 50.57
CA VAL A 3 37.15 36.16 50.25
C VAL A 3 36.76 35.54 48.89
N ALA A 4 37.69 35.48 47.93
CA ALA A 4 37.39 35.00 46.57
C ALA A 4 37.12 33.47 46.51
N PHE A 5 37.73 32.68 47.39
CA PHE A 5 37.53 31.22 47.41
C PHE A 5 36.20 30.80 48.05
N ALA A 6 35.59 31.64 48.89
CA ALA A 6 34.30 31.36 49.50
C ALA A 6 33.13 31.47 48.49
N LEU A 7 33.23 32.38 47.53
CA LEU A 7 32.20 32.57 46.49
C LEU A 7 32.23 31.45 45.44
N ALA A 8 33.41 30.92 45.11
CA ALA A 8 33.55 29.82 44.15
C ALA A 8 33.01 28.49 44.71
N ALA A 9 33.10 28.26 46.02
CA ALA A 9 32.59 27.05 46.65
C ALA A 9 31.05 27.03 46.78
N GLY A 10 30.37 28.18 46.71
CA GLY A 10 28.91 28.28 46.86
C GLY A 10 28.11 27.73 45.66
N PHE A 11 28.68 27.74 44.45
CA PHE A 11 27.97 27.27 43.25
C PHE A 11 27.98 25.75 43.07
N ALA A 12 28.93 25.04 43.68
CA ALA A 12 29.07 23.59 43.52
C ALA A 12 28.11 22.77 44.39
N SER A 13 27.49 23.36 45.42
CA SER A 13 26.66 22.62 46.39
C SER A 13 25.17 22.50 46.00
N ALA A 14 24.71 23.12 44.92
CA ALA A 14 23.28 23.12 44.56
C ALA A 14 22.85 21.91 43.70
N ALA A 15 23.77 21.19 43.05
CA ALA A 15 23.41 20.15 42.07
C ALA A 15 23.01 18.80 42.71
N VAL A 16 23.49 18.49 43.92
CA VAL A 16 23.26 17.18 44.56
C VAL A 16 21.91 17.09 45.30
N GLN A 17 21.33 18.23 45.69
CA GLN A 17 20.08 18.26 46.46
C GLN A 17 18.82 18.28 45.58
N ALA A 18 18.94 18.57 44.27
CA ALA A 18 17.78 18.72 43.39
C ALA A 18 17.10 17.39 42.99
N GLN A 19 17.75 16.23 43.21
CA GLN A 19 17.22 14.93 42.78
C GLN A 19 16.43 14.18 43.86
N GLY A 20 16.48 14.62 45.12
CA GLY A 20 15.87 13.94 46.27
C GLY A 20 14.76 14.71 46.99
N PHE A 21 14.50 15.97 46.64
CA PHE A 21 13.66 16.88 47.44
C PHE A 21 12.40 17.40 46.75
N LEU A 22 12.16 17.05 45.48
CA LEU A 22 10.94 17.49 44.81
C LEU A 22 9.77 16.63 45.31
N PRO A 23 8.77 17.19 46.03
CA PRO A 23 7.57 16.44 46.40
C PRO A 23 6.92 15.80 45.16
N ALA A 24 6.26 14.66 45.32
CA ALA A 24 5.66 13.90 44.21
C ALA A 24 4.76 14.77 43.30
N ALA A 25 4.14 15.82 43.85
CA ALA A 25 3.35 16.81 43.13
C ALA A 25 4.16 17.60 42.07
N GLU A 26 5.43 17.90 42.32
CA GLU A 26 6.29 18.55 41.34
C GLU A 26 6.73 17.57 40.25
N ARG A 27 6.94 16.30 40.61
CA ARG A 27 7.22 15.23 39.64
C ARG A 27 6.03 14.97 38.71
N GLU A 28 4.79 15.15 39.19
CA GLU A 28 3.60 15.15 38.33
C GLU A 28 3.55 16.37 37.41
N LEU A 29 3.99 17.55 37.86
CA LEU A 29 4.12 18.74 37.01
C LEU A 29 5.05 18.50 35.81
N TRP A 30 6.12 17.73 36.00
CA TRP A 30 7.07 17.35 34.94
C TRP A 30 6.58 16.24 34.01
N ASN A 31 5.49 15.54 34.34
CA ASN A 31 4.94 14.47 33.51
C ASN A 31 3.57 14.81 32.90
N ASP A 32 2.92 15.88 33.37
CA ASP A 32 1.67 16.36 32.81
C ASP A 32 1.92 17.16 31.52
N ALA A 33 1.72 16.51 30.37
CA ALA A 33 1.86 17.11 29.05
C ALA A 33 0.98 18.35 28.84
N SER A 34 -0.14 18.50 29.57
CA SER A 34 -1.02 19.66 29.45
C SER A 34 -0.43 20.93 30.06
N LYS A 35 0.50 20.79 31.00
CA LYS A 35 1.21 21.90 31.64
C LYS A 35 2.54 22.24 30.98
N GLN A 36 2.88 21.50 29.93
CA GLN A 36 4.15 21.64 29.20
C GLN A 36 4.02 22.41 27.89
N ILE A 37 2.85 22.99 27.61
CA ILE A 37 2.59 23.76 26.40
C ILE A 37 2.25 25.19 26.82
N TRP A 38 2.92 26.17 26.22
CA TRP A 38 2.64 27.58 26.47
C TRP A 38 2.57 28.36 25.16
N LYS A 39 1.61 29.29 25.07
CA LYS A 39 1.39 30.18 23.94
C LYS A 39 1.50 31.63 24.40
N ASN A 40 2.37 32.42 23.75
CA ASN A 40 2.48 33.84 24.06
C ASN A 40 1.42 34.67 23.31
N GLY A 41 1.34 35.97 23.64
CA GLY A 41 0.40 36.90 23.00
C GLY A 41 0.63 37.14 21.50
N TYR A 42 1.80 36.74 20.98
CA TYR A 42 2.13 36.80 19.54
C TYR A 42 1.72 35.54 18.78
N GLY A 43 1.21 34.54 19.49
CA GLY A 43 0.77 33.29 18.92
C GLY A 43 1.86 32.22 18.82
N GLU A 44 3.05 32.46 19.35
CA GLU A 44 4.13 31.49 19.33
C GLU A 44 3.90 30.41 20.40
N CYS A 45 3.94 29.17 19.95
CA CYS A 45 3.78 27.99 20.77
C CYS A 45 5.12 27.36 21.09
N TRP A 46 5.29 26.98 22.33
CA TRP A 46 6.49 26.36 22.85
C TRP A 46 6.08 25.16 23.69
N HIS A 47 6.93 24.14 23.73
CA HIS A 47 6.72 23.01 24.62
C HIS A 47 8.02 22.52 25.24
N SER A 48 7.90 21.84 26.39
CA SER A 48 9.02 21.13 27.01
C SER A 48 9.59 20.07 26.05
N ALA A 49 10.91 19.90 26.04
CA ALA A 49 11.58 18.80 25.35
C ALA A 49 11.57 17.48 26.18
N PHE A 50 11.17 17.56 27.45
CA PHE A 50 11.12 16.44 28.37
C PHE A 50 9.68 15.98 28.57
N GLY A 51 9.46 14.67 28.58
CA GLY A 51 8.14 14.08 28.78
C GLY A 51 7.54 13.50 27.48
N PRO A 52 6.31 12.97 27.56
CA PRO A 52 5.60 12.49 26.38
C PRO A 52 5.26 13.66 25.45
N PRO A 53 5.14 13.41 24.12
CA PRO A 53 4.79 14.46 23.17
C PRO A 53 3.45 15.11 23.51
N PRO A 54 3.29 16.42 23.27
CA PRO A 54 2.05 17.12 23.56
C PRO A 54 0.90 16.55 22.72
N PRO A 55 -0.34 16.50 23.26
CA PRO A 55 -1.51 16.11 22.48
C PRO A 55 -1.74 17.07 21.31
N PHE A 56 -2.49 16.62 20.30
CA PHE A 56 -2.84 17.47 19.17
C PHE A 56 -3.78 18.60 19.62
N GLY A 57 -3.52 19.80 19.11
CA GLY A 57 -4.28 20.99 19.44
C GLY A 57 -3.73 22.22 18.74
N GLU A 58 -4.03 23.39 19.27
CA GLU A 58 -3.64 24.67 18.67
C GLU A 58 -2.11 24.83 18.54
N CYS A 59 -1.36 24.36 19.53
CA CYS A 59 0.10 24.42 19.57
C CYS A 59 0.82 23.17 19.01
N ASN A 60 0.08 22.14 18.61
CA ASN A 60 0.59 20.94 17.98
C ASN A 60 -0.45 20.42 16.97
N PRO A 61 -0.54 21.02 15.77
CA PRO A 61 -1.56 20.64 14.80
C PRO A 61 -1.37 19.19 14.39
N ALA A 62 -2.50 18.48 14.21
CA ALA A 62 -2.46 17.11 13.74
C ALA A 62 -1.77 17.05 12.35
N PRO A 63 -0.94 16.02 12.10
CA PRO A 63 -0.31 15.85 10.80
C PRO A 63 -1.38 15.76 9.72
N LEU A 64 -1.19 16.52 8.64
CA LEU A 64 -2.06 16.43 7.47
C LEU A 64 -1.88 15.04 6.83
N ALA A 65 -3.00 14.36 6.58
CA ALA A 65 -2.97 13.11 5.84
C ALA A 65 -2.33 13.37 4.46
N GLN A 66 -1.21 12.70 4.19
CA GLN A 66 -0.63 12.72 2.86
C GLN A 66 -1.57 12.01 1.90
N TYR A 67 -1.87 12.64 0.76
CA TYR A 67 -2.60 11.99 -0.32
C TYR A 67 -1.77 10.83 -0.86
N VAL A 68 -2.25 9.60 -0.65
CA VAL A 68 -1.70 8.41 -1.29
C VAL A 68 -2.55 8.11 -2.51
N ALA A 69 -1.95 8.21 -3.70
CA ALA A 69 -2.64 7.86 -4.94
C ALA A 69 -3.02 6.36 -4.92
N PRO A 70 -4.23 6.00 -5.39
CA PRO A 70 -4.62 4.59 -5.51
C PRO A 70 -3.63 3.82 -6.39
N ALA A 71 -3.37 2.56 -6.03
CA ALA A 71 -2.55 1.67 -6.85
C ALA A 71 -3.22 1.46 -8.23
N PRO A 72 -2.43 1.39 -9.33
CA PRO A 72 -2.98 1.14 -10.65
C PRO A 72 -3.69 -0.22 -10.70
N ILE A 73 -4.84 -0.24 -11.37
CA ILE A 73 -5.66 -1.45 -11.53
C ILE A 73 -4.93 -2.42 -12.47
N PRO A 74 -4.76 -3.71 -12.12
CA PRO A 74 -4.14 -4.68 -13.00
C PRO A 74 -4.90 -4.83 -14.31
N TYR A 75 -4.19 -4.80 -15.43
CA TYR A 75 -4.77 -5.09 -16.74
C TYR A 75 -5.09 -6.59 -16.86
N VAL A 76 -6.32 -6.92 -17.25
CA VAL A 76 -6.73 -8.28 -17.61
C VAL A 76 -6.84 -8.36 -19.12
N ALA A 77 -5.99 -9.18 -19.75
CA ALA A 77 -6.05 -9.42 -21.17
C ALA A 77 -7.32 -10.21 -21.54
N PRO A 78 -8.00 -9.86 -22.66
CA PRO A 78 -9.18 -10.59 -23.10
C PRO A 78 -8.85 -12.04 -23.49
N ALA A 79 -9.80 -12.94 -23.25
CA ALA A 79 -9.66 -14.36 -23.58
C ALA A 79 -9.53 -14.57 -25.10
N ARG A 80 -8.68 -15.53 -25.49
CA ARG A 80 -8.44 -15.86 -26.90
C ARG A 80 -9.66 -16.61 -27.47
N ALA A 81 -10.07 -16.24 -28.68
CA ALA A 81 -11.17 -16.90 -29.38
C ALA A 81 -10.86 -18.39 -29.68
N PRO A 82 -11.88 -19.26 -29.69
CA PRO A 82 -11.71 -20.68 -30.00
C PRO A 82 -11.27 -20.89 -31.45
N ALA A 83 -10.50 -21.96 -31.68
CA ALA A 83 -10.03 -22.34 -33.00
C ALA A 83 -11.17 -22.89 -33.88
N PRO A 84 -11.13 -22.70 -35.21
CA PRO A 84 -12.13 -23.25 -36.12
C PRO A 84 -12.03 -24.78 -36.19
N VAL A 85 -13.18 -25.45 -36.18
CA VAL A 85 -13.31 -26.90 -36.41
C VAL A 85 -13.33 -27.21 -37.90
N GLN A 86 -12.54 -28.20 -38.32
CA GLN A 86 -12.53 -28.68 -39.71
C GLN A 86 -13.68 -29.68 -39.92
N TYR A 87 -14.51 -29.43 -40.94
CA TYR A 87 -15.56 -30.35 -41.36
C TYR A 87 -15.00 -31.38 -42.36
N VAL A 88 -15.29 -32.66 -42.15
CA VAL A 88 -14.97 -33.73 -43.10
C VAL A 88 -16.27 -34.21 -43.74
N GLU A 89 -16.35 -34.12 -45.07
CA GLU A 89 -17.52 -34.54 -45.84
C GLU A 89 -17.61 -36.08 -45.92
N PRO A 90 -18.81 -36.68 -45.77
CA PRO A 90 -18.98 -38.13 -45.87
C PRO A 90 -18.73 -38.66 -47.29
N ALA A 91 -18.12 -39.83 -47.39
CA ALA A 91 -17.86 -40.49 -48.67
C ALA A 91 -19.17 -40.88 -49.39
N ARG A 92 -19.27 -40.58 -50.70
CA ARG A 92 -20.39 -41.03 -51.53
C ARG A 92 -20.24 -42.51 -51.89
N VAL A 93 -21.34 -43.25 -51.78
CA VAL A 93 -21.46 -44.63 -52.28
C VAL A 93 -21.81 -44.58 -53.77
N GLN A 94 -21.02 -45.25 -54.61
CA GLN A 94 -21.32 -45.38 -56.04
C GLN A 94 -22.17 -46.64 -56.30
N PRO A 95 -23.20 -46.56 -57.17
CA PRO A 95 -24.02 -47.72 -57.53
C PRO A 95 -23.27 -48.68 -58.47
N GLU A 96 -23.60 -49.97 -58.35
CA GLU A 96 -22.90 -51.08 -59.01
C GLU A 96 -23.19 -51.12 -60.54
N PRO A 97 -22.22 -51.47 -61.40
CA PRO A 97 -22.42 -51.49 -62.85
C PRO A 97 -23.36 -52.61 -63.31
N VAL A 98 -24.35 -52.29 -64.13
CA VAL A 98 -25.27 -53.27 -64.75
C VAL A 98 -24.65 -53.84 -66.03
N ALA A 99 -24.65 -55.17 -66.18
CA ALA A 99 -24.14 -55.86 -67.36
C ALA A 99 -25.15 -55.83 -68.52
N VAL A 100 -24.68 -55.50 -69.74
CA VAL A 100 -25.49 -55.47 -70.96
C VAL A 100 -25.38 -56.80 -71.72
N PRO A 101 -26.50 -57.42 -72.18
CA PRO A 101 -26.45 -58.67 -72.93
C PRO A 101 -25.90 -58.49 -74.36
N PRO A 102 -25.22 -59.49 -74.95
CA PRO A 102 -24.64 -59.38 -76.29
C PRO A 102 -25.69 -59.48 -77.40
N GLU A 103 -25.48 -58.70 -78.46
CA GLU A 103 -26.36 -58.61 -79.63
C GLU A 103 -26.11 -59.76 -80.62
N ARG A 104 -27.19 -60.32 -81.22
CA ARG A 104 -27.10 -61.45 -82.16
C ARG A 104 -26.78 -60.99 -83.58
N PRO A 105 -25.86 -61.67 -84.30
CA PRO A 105 -25.48 -61.27 -85.65
C PRO A 105 -26.62 -61.49 -86.67
N ARG A 106 -26.87 -60.48 -87.53
CA ARG A 106 -27.85 -60.56 -88.61
C ARG A 106 -27.30 -61.35 -89.81
N LYS A 107 -28.15 -62.22 -90.38
CA LYS A 107 -27.85 -63.05 -91.55
C LYS A 107 -27.74 -62.16 -92.80
N ARG A 108 -26.65 -62.30 -93.55
CA ARG A 108 -26.38 -61.54 -94.78
C ARG A 108 -26.93 -62.30 -95.99
N ASP A 109 -27.94 -61.75 -96.65
CA ASP A 109 -28.44 -62.29 -97.92
C ASP A 109 -27.55 -61.81 -99.09
N ARG A 110 -27.29 -62.73 -100.03
CA ARG A 110 -26.33 -62.61 -101.14
C ARG A 110 -27.09 -62.30 -102.44
N ASN A 111 -26.67 -61.26 -103.16
CA ASN A 111 -26.91 -61.11 -104.59
C ASN A 111 -25.57 -60.90 -105.29
#